data_AF-A0A2P6R7Y7-F1
#
_entry.id   AF-A0A2P6R7Y7-F1
#
_cell.length_a   1.000
_cell.length_b   1.000
_cell.length_c   1.000
_cell.angle_alpha   90.00
_cell.angle_beta   90.00
_cell.angle_gamma   90.00
#
_symmetry.space_group_name_H-M   'P 1'
#
loop_
_entity.id
_entity.type
_entity.pdbx_description
1 polymer ?
#
loop_
_entity_poly.entity_id
_entity_poly.type
_entity_poly.pdbx_seq_one_letter_code
_entity_poly.pdbx_strand_id
1 'polypeptide(L)'
;MTLEFGKTIDEDVVEQILSTLPPKSLKRFQCVSNRWHALITTPRFVAKHLSISRHNNLSTSVLMKRKVHEDTNSDETQEFFSFLHFRNDEDNDVDGVHDEHSFLSSIQEFHIPFSTGVKTWAEALIIIGHCNGIICLAQAVSGEVIICNPAIHEYKLLPPSPYLPDSDWPYSAIFRFRDGLGFGYDPNFNEYKIVNIGFPAPELSTPDGYNIYNPPKAAVYTLGTDAWRKIKTDTLETETTILWPQIFQMHFKDMCFWLAPEQHKELDVLDEDEEQFIREVIVMFDTGDELFHNIMLPDEFDYPSKNYFVPNLLVWKDSVALLGIQISQFSSYGIWVIDEFGGHNGGAWTKHITFELPVEPLIFWKSDRVLLNDPNDTDYRGLILDYNLDTKKLKNLPVQSERSDSSAIVYVSSIVSVLGGSKPKNKDNSTPNAEFSVFEYPSPLVSHYMVDKKTYSYSMWAIPSDDASLRIKKVMEGLRTEFGGPEIDPHIAVVGSIRMKHEDMLNKFRSLQSDVISSYKAKVNQVVTRSSYFQCISLLIHSSFEVSPELYFATGVSGGRFHFCNEVRPHLSLLYGYLTEEERKKAQEKVSYLDEGLSSLSFFITRLALYKIDYKDRSLKSWEKIADYPLQFE
;
A
#
# COMPACT_ATOMS: atom_id res chain seq x y z
N MET A 1 18.71 68.13 31.87
CA MET A 1 17.31 67.65 31.94
C MET A 1 17.24 66.42 31.05
N THR A 2 17.57 65.28 31.65
CA THR A 2 17.53 63.93 31.07
C THR A 2 16.06 63.52 30.97
N LEU A 3 15.54 63.38 29.76
CA LEU A 3 14.27 62.71 29.53
C LEU A 3 14.54 61.21 29.39
N GLU A 4 14.55 60.53 30.52
CA GLU A 4 14.34 59.08 30.58
C GLU A 4 12.89 58.80 30.19
N PHE A 5 12.64 58.52 28.91
CA PHE A 5 11.42 57.84 28.47
C PHE A 5 11.81 56.61 27.68
N GLY A 6 11.87 55.49 28.39
CA GLY A 6 12.05 54.18 27.79
C GLY A 6 11.56 53.12 28.76
N LYS A 7 10.24 53.05 28.99
CA LYS A 7 9.65 51.83 29.55
C LYS A 7 9.92 50.73 28.52
N THR A 8 10.92 49.89 28.78
CA THR A 8 11.13 48.66 28.03
C THR A 8 9.91 47.79 28.26
N ILE A 9 9.19 47.46 27.17
CA ILE A 9 8.13 46.48 27.18
C ILE A 9 8.73 45.17 27.69
N ASP A 10 8.02 44.48 28.58
CA ASP A 10 8.45 43.19 29.13
C ASP A 10 8.74 42.18 28.00
N GLU A 11 9.81 41.42 28.13
CA GLU A 11 10.24 40.46 27.10
C GLU A 11 9.21 39.36 26.89
N ASP A 12 8.47 38.98 27.93
CA ASP A 12 7.37 38.00 27.83
C ASP A 12 6.21 38.56 27.00
N VAL A 13 5.93 39.86 27.12
CA VAL A 13 4.89 40.55 26.33
C VAL A 13 5.33 40.66 24.88
N VAL A 14 6.60 40.98 24.62
CA VAL A 14 7.15 40.97 23.25
C VAL A 14 7.08 39.57 22.65
N GLU A 15 7.49 38.53 23.38
CA GLU A 15 7.41 37.14 22.94
C GLU A 15 5.96 36.76 22.60
N GLN A 16 5.00 37.13 23.45
CA GLN A 16 3.58 36.87 23.24
C GLN A 16 3.06 37.56 21.97
N ILE A 17 3.34 38.85 21.78
CA ILE A 17 2.92 39.60 20.58
C ILE A 17 3.54 38.98 19.32
N LEU A 18 4.84 38.71 19.34
CA LEU A 18 5.51 38.14 18.17
C LEU A 18 4.97 36.74 17.86
N SER A 19 4.65 35.94 18.88
CA SER A 19 4.16 34.56 18.70
C SER A 19 2.80 34.46 18.00
N THR A 20 2.03 35.55 17.90
CA THR A 20 0.75 35.58 17.16
C THR A 20 0.89 36.07 15.72
N LEU A 21 2.08 36.53 15.31
CA LEU A 21 2.29 37.07 13.98
C LEU A 21 2.50 35.98 12.91
N PRO A 22 2.10 36.23 11.65
CA PRO A 22 2.39 35.31 10.56
C PRO A 22 3.90 35.09 10.35
N PRO A 23 4.34 33.88 9.91
CA PRO A 23 5.75 33.58 9.65
C PRO A 23 6.45 34.60 8.73
N LYS A 24 5.76 35.07 7.68
CA LYS A 24 6.29 36.09 6.75
C LYS A 24 6.63 37.40 7.48
N SER A 25 5.82 37.83 8.45
CA SER A 25 6.09 39.03 9.26
C SER A 25 7.26 38.82 10.20
N LEU A 26 7.32 37.65 10.84
CA LEU A 26 8.42 37.28 11.73
C LEU A 26 9.77 37.27 11.02
N LYS A 27 9.84 36.71 9.80
CA LYS A 27 11.06 36.75 8.97
C LYS A 27 11.48 38.17 8.63
N ARG A 28 10.54 39.09 8.37
CA ARG A 28 10.88 40.53 8.19
C ARG A 28 11.41 41.15 9.48
N PHE A 29 10.83 40.81 10.63
CA PHE A 29 11.23 41.36 11.93
C PHE A 29 12.59 40.86 12.40
N GLN A 30 12.99 39.66 12.00
CA GLN A 30 14.37 39.17 12.18
C GLN A 30 15.39 40.12 11.52
N CYS A 31 15.04 40.79 10.42
CA CYS A 31 15.94 41.74 9.74
C CYS A 31 16.00 43.12 10.41
N VAL A 32 15.07 43.43 11.32
CA VAL A 32 14.95 44.76 11.95
C VAL A 32 15.75 44.86 13.24
N SER A 33 15.92 43.75 13.99
CA SER A 33 16.57 43.76 15.30
C SER A 33 17.29 42.44 15.60
N ASN A 34 18.56 42.54 15.99
CA ASN A 34 19.34 41.37 16.46
C ASN A 34 18.69 40.68 17.66
N ARG A 35 18.02 41.45 18.54
CA ARG A 35 17.31 40.89 19.69
C ARG A 35 16.09 40.06 19.25
N TRP A 36 15.30 40.58 18.31
CA TRP A 36 14.16 39.83 17.76
C TRP A 36 14.63 38.63 16.93
N HIS A 37 15.72 38.77 16.18
CA HIS A 37 16.34 37.65 15.50
C HIS A 37 16.71 36.52 16.48
N ALA A 38 17.42 36.84 17.56
CA ALA A 38 17.78 35.87 18.59
C ALA A 38 16.55 35.22 19.24
N LEU A 39 15.52 36.00 19.57
CA LEU A 39 14.29 35.47 20.17
C LEU A 39 13.53 34.53 19.22
N ILE A 40 13.28 34.97 17.99
CA ILE A 40 12.46 34.24 17.00
C ILE A 40 13.15 32.94 16.55
N THR A 41 14.47 32.88 16.60
CA THR A 41 15.25 31.68 16.24
C THR A 41 15.40 30.68 17.39
N THR A 42 14.96 30.99 18.61
CA THR A 42 15.03 30.03 19.71
C THR A 42 14.05 28.87 19.51
N PRO A 43 14.43 27.62 19.83
CA PRO A 43 13.53 26.46 19.73
C PRO A 43 12.23 26.63 20.53
N ARG A 44 12.32 27.26 21.72
CA ARG A 44 11.16 27.57 22.55
C ARG A 44 10.16 28.48 21.83
N PHE A 45 10.63 29.54 21.17
CA PHE A 45 9.77 30.45 20.42
C PHE A 45 9.13 29.73 19.22
N VAL A 46 9.90 28.94 18.48
CA VAL A 46 9.40 28.15 17.34
C VAL A 46 8.29 27.19 17.77
N ALA A 47 8.50 26.44 18.86
CA ALA A 47 7.50 25.52 19.40
C ALA A 47 6.23 26.25 19.86
N LYS A 48 6.37 27.40 20.53
CA LYS A 48 5.23 28.23 20.95
C LYS A 48 4.45 28.78 19.77
N HIS A 49 5.14 29.33 18.77
CA HIS A 49 4.53 29.86 17.54
C HIS A 49 3.77 28.76 16.78
N LEU A 50 4.37 27.56 16.67
CA LEU A 50 3.73 26.41 16.04
C LEU A 50 2.49 25.93 16.82
N SER A 51 2.55 25.84 18.14
CA SER A 51 1.40 25.48 18.98
C SER A 51 0.24 26.46 18.77
N ILE A 52 0.52 27.77 18.81
CA ILE A 52 -0.48 28.80 18.50
C ILE A 52 -1.04 28.60 17.09
N SER A 53 -0.18 28.37 16.08
CA SER A 53 -0.61 28.18 14.69
C SER A 53 -1.51 26.95 14.51
N ARG A 54 -1.32 25.88 15.30
CA ARG A 54 -2.14 24.67 15.27
C ARG A 54 -3.50 24.86 15.93
N HIS A 55 -3.59 25.70 16.96
CA HIS A 55 -4.83 26.00 17.69
C HIS A 55 -5.55 27.24 17.17
N ASN A 56 -4.95 27.96 16.23
CA ASN A 56 -5.55 29.17 15.69
C ASN A 56 -6.65 28.83 14.69
N ASN A 57 -7.89 28.90 15.15
CA ASN A 57 -9.10 28.64 14.37
C ASN A 57 -9.48 29.80 13.43
N LEU A 58 -8.58 30.75 13.11
CA LEU A 58 -8.94 31.90 12.27
C LEU A 58 -8.85 31.61 10.76
N SER A 59 -7.97 30.70 10.33
CA SER A 59 -7.87 30.32 8.92
C SER A 59 -7.22 28.96 8.73
N THR A 60 -7.71 28.20 7.75
CA THR A 60 -7.11 26.91 7.35
C THR A 60 -6.60 27.04 5.92
N SER A 61 -5.44 26.46 5.64
CA SER A 61 -4.87 26.44 4.29
C SER A 61 -4.81 25.02 3.77
N VAL A 62 -5.09 24.82 2.50
CA VAL A 62 -4.87 23.55 1.80
C VAL A 62 -3.83 23.80 0.72
N LEU A 63 -2.76 23.02 0.71
CA LEU A 63 -1.84 22.98 -0.43
C LEU A 63 -2.35 21.93 -1.41
N MET A 64 -2.52 22.33 -2.66
CA MET A 64 -2.99 21.45 -3.72
C MET A 64 -1.97 21.40 -4.86
N LYS A 65 -1.61 20.19 -5.30
CA LYS A 65 -1.02 19.93 -6.62
C LYS A 65 -2.16 19.91 -7.63
N ARG A 66 -2.11 20.80 -8.62
CA ARG A 66 -3.12 20.94 -9.67
C ARG A 66 -2.49 20.86 -11.05
N LYS A 67 -3.27 20.39 -12.01
CA LYS A 67 -2.87 20.24 -13.41
C LYS A 67 -3.84 21.01 -14.30
N VAL A 68 -3.33 21.89 -15.15
CA VAL A 68 -4.15 22.80 -15.98
C VAL A 68 -3.66 22.77 -17.41
N HIS A 69 -4.57 22.75 -18.39
CA HIS A 69 -4.21 22.87 -19.81
C HIS A 69 -3.69 24.28 -20.12
N GLU A 70 -2.59 24.37 -20.87
CA GLU A 70 -2.04 25.66 -21.30
C GLU A 70 -2.95 26.34 -22.33
N ASP A 71 -3.59 25.57 -23.22
CA ASP A 71 -4.55 26.03 -24.24
C ASP A 71 -5.67 25.00 -24.45
N THR A 72 -6.86 25.42 -24.91
CA THR A 72 -8.02 24.52 -25.16
C THR A 72 -7.80 23.53 -26.32
N ASN A 73 -6.71 23.66 -27.07
CA ASN A 73 -6.41 22.89 -28.27
C ASN A 73 -5.08 22.09 -28.19
N SER A 74 -4.38 22.11 -27.05
CA SER A 74 -3.17 21.31 -26.83
C SER A 74 -3.39 20.27 -25.73
N ASP A 75 -2.80 19.08 -25.90
CA ASP A 75 -2.71 18.07 -24.85
C ASP A 75 -1.64 18.43 -23.79
N GLU A 76 -1.00 19.60 -23.92
CA GLU A 76 0.02 20.09 -23.01
C GLU A 76 -0.62 20.64 -21.73
N THR A 77 -0.13 20.17 -20.59
CA THR A 77 -0.66 20.47 -19.27
C THR A 77 0.47 20.95 -18.37
N GLN A 78 0.19 22.01 -17.61
CA GLN A 78 1.11 22.60 -16.66
C GLN A 78 0.74 22.21 -15.23
N GLU A 79 1.75 21.83 -14.46
CA GLU A 79 1.60 21.53 -13.04
C GLU A 79 1.81 22.80 -12.18
N PHE A 80 0.93 23.00 -11.21
CA PHE A 80 1.03 24.07 -10.23
C PHE A 80 0.85 23.53 -8.81
N PHE A 81 1.47 24.21 -7.85
CA PHE A 81 1.20 24.02 -6.44
C PHE A 81 0.54 25.29 -5.91
N SER A 82 -0.67 25.18 -5.38
CA SER A 82 -1.46 26.34 -4.98
C SER A 82 -1.97 26.19 -3.56
N PHE A 83 -1.76 27.23 -2.76
CA PHE A 83 -2.38 27.35 -1.44
C PHE A 83 -3.78 27.95 -1.57
N LEU A 84 -4.77 27.20 -1.09
CA LEU A 84 -6.15 27.64 -0.94
C LEU A 84 -6.36 28.07 0.51
N HIS A 85 -6.57 29.36 0.74
CA HIS A 85 -6.74 29.91 2.10
C HIS A 85 -8.23 30.12 2.40
N PHE A 86 -8.76 29.44 3.42
CA PHE A 86 -10.16 29.53 3.82
C PHE A 86 -10.33 30.36 5.10
N ARG A 87 -11.40 31.17 5.17
CA ARG A 87 -11.85 31.82 6.41
C ARG A 87 -12.70 30.85 7.22
N ASN A 88 -12.63 30.91 8.54
CA ASN A 88 -13.53 30.14 9.39
C ASN A 88 -14.80 30.95 9.68
N ASP A 89 -15.95 30.26 9.67
CA ASP A 89 -17.30 30.84 9.72
C ASP A 89 -17.70 31.36 11.12
N GLU A 90 -16.88 31.17 12.16
CA GLU A 90 -17.23 31.49 13.56
C GLU A 90 -17.22 33.00 13.89
N ASP A 91 -16.83 33.88 12.96
CA ASP A 91 -16.51 35.28 13.28
C ASP A 91 -17.48 36.35 12.71
N ASN A 92 -18.68 36.00 12.19
CA ASN A 92 -19.60 37.02 11.65
C ASN A 92 -21.11 36.81 11.90
N ASP A 93 -21.53 36.41 13.11
CA ASP A 93 -22.94 36.52 13.54
C ASP A 93 -23.29 37.93 14.06
N VAL A 94 -22.92 38.99 13.33
CA VAL A 94 -23.28 40.38 13.72
C VAL A 94 -24.03 41.17 12.66
N ASP A 95 -24.04 40.81 11.37
CA ASP A 95 -24.96 41.44 10.43
C ASP A 95 -25.42 40.45 9.35
N GLY A 96 -26.72 40.14 9.38
CA GLY A 96 -27.41 39.17 8.52
C GLY A 96 -27.55 39.59 7.05
N VAL A 97 -26.49 40.12 6.44
CA VAL A 97 -26.39 40.39 5.01
C VAL A 97 -24.97 40.05 4.55
N HIS A 98 -24.64 38.76 4.47
CA HIS A 98 -23.45 38.31 3.77
C HIS A 98 -23.84 37.56 2.50
N ASP A 99 -23.34 38.11 1.40
CA ASP A 99 -23.18 37.43 0.13
C ASP A 99 -22.49 36.08 0.40
N GLU A 100 -23.08 34.95 -0.02
CA GLU A 100 -22.49 33.60 0.12
C GLU A 100 -21.20 33.43 -0.73
N HIS A 101 -20.70 34.51 -1.32
CA HIS A 101 -19.51 34.59 -2.15
C HIS A 101 -18.23 34.80 -1.32
N SER A 102 -17.38 33.77 -1.37
CA SER A 102 -15.94 33.75 -1.03
C SER A 102 -15.53 33.37 0.39
N PHE A 103 -16.02 32.21 0.84
CA PHE A 103 -15.41 31.41 1.91
C PHE A 103 -13.91 31.10 1.67
N LEU A 104 -13.53 30.95 0.39
CA LEU A 104 -12.13 30.98 -0.05
C LEU A 104 -11.63 32.43 -0.05
N SER A 105 -10.65 32.75 0.78
CA SER A 105 -10.16 34.12 0.95
C SER A 105 -9.12 34.55 -0.08
N SER A 106 -8.26 33.61 -0.50
CA SER A 106 -7.20 33.87 -1.47
C SER A 106 -6.62 32.55 -1.99
N ILE A 107 -6.04 32.62 -3.17
CA ILE A 107 -5.24 31.56 -3.80
C ILE A 107 -3.83 32.10 -3.94
N GLN A 108 -2.83 31.36 -3.46
CA GLN A 108 -1.43 31.74 -3.59
C GLN A 108 -0.66 30.64 -4.32
N GLU A 109 -0.07 30.96 -5.47
CA GLU A 109 0.84 30.04 -6.16
C GLU A 109 2.15 29.85 -5.38
N PHE A 110 2.58 28.60 -5.32
CA PHE A 110 3.80 28.17 -4.69
C PHE A 110 4.76 27.65 -5.75
N HIS A 111 5.76 28.46 -6.08
CA HIS A 111 6.83 28.06 -6.97
C HIS A 111 7.90 27.31 -6.21
N ILE A 112 8.20 26.11 -6.67
CA ILE A 112 9.31 25.30 -6.18
C ILE A 112 10.55 25.73 -6.97
N PRO A 113 11.69 26.04 -6.32
CA PRO A 113 12.85 26.64 -6.98
C PRO A 113 13.66 25.65 -7.84
N PHE A 114 13.26 24.38 -7.88
CA PHE A 114 13.79 23.36 -8.77
C PHE A 114 12.97 23.39 -10.07
N SER A 115 13.58 23.16 -11.23
CA SER A 115 12.88 23.22 -12.52
C SER A 115 11.70 22.25 -12.55
N THR A 116 10.49 22.75 -12.27
CA THR A 116 9.22 22.01 -12.37
C THR A 116 8.57 22.17 -13.74
N GLY A 117 9.33 22.59 -14.76
CA GLY A 117 8.86 22.62 -16.14
C GLY A 117 8.77 21.21 -16.70
N VAL A 118 7.89 20.39 -16.10
CA VAL A 118 7.71 18.96 -16.34
C VAL A 118 7.63 18.72 -17.83
N LYS A 119 8.68 18.13 -18.41
CA LYS A 119 8.66 17.68 -19.81
C LYS A 119 8.17 16.25 -19.93
N THR A 120 8.25 15.49 -18.83
CA THR A 120 7.86 14.07 -18.75
C THR A 120 7.34 13.72 -17.34
N TRP A 121 6.52 12.68 -17.22
CA TRP A 121 6.00 12.19 -15.93
C TRP A 121 7.10 11.83 -14.91
N ALA A 122 8.34 11.57 -15.39
CA ALA A 122 9.48 11.28 -14.54
C ALA A 122 9.96 12.47 -13.71
N GLU A 123 9.71 13.68 -14.20
CA GLU A 123 10.09 14.93 -13.54
C GLU A 123 8.99 15.45 -12.60
N ALA A 124 7.82 14.82 -12.58
CA ALA A 124 6.68 15.25 -11.77
C ALA A 124 7.00 15.17 -10.27
N LEU A 125 6.68 16.25 -9.55
CA LEU A 125 6.77 16.27 -8.10
C LEU A 125 5.47 15.78 -7.49
N ILE A 126 5.60 15.04 -6.39
CA ILE A 126 4.51 14.52 -5.60
C ILE A 126 4.58 15.07 -4.18
N ILE A 127 3.42 15.27 -3.58
CA ILE A 127 3.32 15.62 -2.17
C ILE A 127 3.40 14.32 -1.38
N ILE A 128 4.47 14.14 -0.61
CA ILE A 128 4.55 13.02 0.35
C ILE A 128 3.73 13.37 1.58
N GLY A 129 3.92 14.56 2.15
CA GLY A 129 3.13 14.96 3.30
C GLY A 129 3.54 16.29 3.91
N HIS A 130 2.89 16.63 5.02
CA HIS A 130 3.15 17.82 5.82
C HIS A 130 3.41 17.44 7.26
N CYS A 131 4.33 18.16 7.89
CA CYS A 131 4.52 18.11 9.32
C CYS A 131 5.01 19.46 9.83
N ASN A 132 4.26 20.08 10.75
CA ASN A 132 4.63 21.31 11.45
C ASN A 132 5.09 22.46 10.53
N GLY A 133 4.50 22.59 9.35
CA GLY A 133 4.81 23.64 8.36
C GLY A 133 5.92 23.31 7.38
N ILE A 134 6.59 22.16 7.56
CA ILE A 134 7.45 21.58 6.54
C ILE A 134 6.58 20.71 5.62
N ILE A 135 6.83 20.81 4.33
CA ILE A 135 6.26 19.94 3.30
C ILE A 135 7.39 19.05 2.78
N CYS A 136 7.11 17.75 2.71
CA CYS A 136 7.97 16.77 2.08
C CYS A 136 7.42 16.49 0.68
N LEU A 137 8.27 16.69 -0.33
CA LEU A 137 8.03 16.40 -1.72
C LEU A 137 9.02 15.33 -2.18
N ALA A 138 8.64 14.58 -3.20
CA ALA A 138 9.59 13.72 -3.90
C ALA A 138 9.40 13.82 -5.40
N GLN A 139 10.41 13.46 -6.17
CA GLN A 139 10.29 13.28 -7.61
C GLN A 139 9.76 11.87 -7.92
N ALA A 140 8.77 11.77 -8.81
CA ALA A 140 7.98 10.55 -9.02
C ALA A 140 8.81 9.33 -9.45
N VAL A 141 9.90 9.55 -10.18
CA VAL A 141 10.75 8.49 -10.74
C VAL A 141 12.07 8.34 -10.02
N SER A 142 12.84 9.42 -9.86
CA SER A 142 14.17 9.33 -9.24
C SER A 142 14.12 9.04 -7.74
N GLY A 143 12.99 9.33 -7.07
CA GLY A 143 12.86 9.24 -5.63
C GLY A 143 13.65 10.32 -4.87
N GLU A 144 14.18 11.35 -5.55
CA GLU A 144 14.82 12.49 -4.89
C GLU A 144 13.83 13.20 -3.97
N VAL A 145 14.24 13.41 -2.71
CA VAL A 145 13.38 14.00 -1.68
C VAL A 145 13.75 15.46 -1.45
N ILE A 146 12.75 16.33 -1.47
CA ILE A 146 12.87 17.76 -1.20
C ILE A 146 11.99 18.08 -0.01
N ILE A 147 12.57 18.71 1.02
CA ILE A 147 11.80 19.32 2.09
C ILE A 147 11.79 20.82 1.94
N CYS A 148 10.65 21.46 2.20
CA CYS A 148 10.53 22.91 2.14
C CYS A 148 9.63 23.46 3.23
N ASN A 149 9.93 24.68 3.68
CA ASN A 149 8.99 25.51 4.41
C ASN A 149 8.65 26.74 3.55
N PRO A 150 7.49 26.73 2.87
CA PRO A 150 7.08 27.82 1.99
C PRO A 150 6.83 29.14 2.71
N ALA A 151 6.48 29.11 4.00
CA ALA A 151 6.17 30.32 4.76
C ALA A 151 7.41 31.17 5.06
N ILE A 152 8.59 30.56 5.02
CA ILE A 152 9.88 31.22 5.26
C ILE A 152 10.85 31.11 4.07
N HIS A 153 10.39 30.57 2.95
CA HIS A 153 11.15 30.40 1.70
C HIS A 153 12.45 29.59 1.87
N GLU A 154 12.40 28.54 2.69
CA GLU A 154 13.54 27.63 2.86
C GLU A 154 13.26 26.28 2.18
N TYR A 155 14.29 25.72 1.55
CA TYR A 155 14.22 24.48 0.78
C TYR A 155 15.51 23.70 0.99
N LYS A 156 15.42 22.37 1.02
CA LYS A 156 16.57 21.48 1.14
C LYS A 156 16.33 20.22 0.32
N LEU A 157 17.23 19.95 -0.62
CA LEU A 157 17.32 18.66 -1.30
C LEU A 157 18.09 17.70 -0.38
N LEU A 158 17.52 16.52 -0.15
CA LEU A 158 18.13 15.51 0.71
C LEU A 158 19.17 14.69 -0.07
N PRO A 159 20.20 14.15 0.60
CA PRO A 159 21.08 13.17 -0.03
C PRO A 159 20.27 11.92 -0.45
N PRO A 160 20.72 11.18 -1.48
CA PRO A 160 20.07 9.94 -1.92
C PRO A 160 19.92 8.93 -0.77
N SER A 161 18.78 8.24 -0.73
CA SER A 161 18.53 7.16 0.22
C SER A 161 19.42 5.94 -0.08
N PRO A 162 19.90 5.20 0.95
CA PRO A 162 20.70 3.99 0.74
C PRO A 162 19.91 2.80 0.16
N TYR A 163 18.58 2.90 0.09
CA TYR A 163 17.69 1.85 -0.42
C TYR A 163 16.91 2.31 -1.65
N LEU A 164 17.54 3.10 -2.52
CA LEU A 164 17.07 3.20 -3.90
C LEU A 164 17.09 1.77 -4.51
N PRO A 165 16.01 1.32 -5.17
CA PRO A 165 15.99 0.08 -5.93
C PRO A 165 17.22 -0.01 -6.84
N ASP A 166 17.84 -1.19 -6.91
CA ASP A 166 18.81 -1.49 -7.96
C ASP A 166 18.11 -1.27 -9.32
N SER A 167 18.77 -0.54 -10.23
CA SER A 167 18.21 -0.01 -11.48
C SER A 167 17.64 -1.04 -12.46
N ASP A 168 17.76 -2.32 -12.14
CA ASP A 168 17.48 -3.44 -13.04
C ASP A 168 16.08 -4.03 -12.85
N TRP A 169 15.28 -3.49 -11.92
CA TRP A 169 13.86 -3.87 -11.81
C TRP A 169 13.04 -3.13 -12.89
N PRO A 170 12.39 -3.84 -13.84
CA PRO A 170 11.51 -3.19 -14.78
C PRO A 170 10.37 -2.51 -14.01
N TYR A 171 10.15 -1.23 -14.30
CA TYR A 171 9.00 -0.45 -13.84
C TYR A 171 7.73 -1.28 -13.96
N SER A 172 7.29 -1.88 -12.86
CA SER A 172 5.92 -2.37 -12.77
C SER A 172 5.05 -1.16 -12.46
N ALA A 173 3.96 -0.98 -13.20
CA ALA A 173 2.97 0.07 -12.92
C ALA A 173 2.37 -0.04 -11.51
N ILE A 174 2.58 -1.17 -10.83
CA ILE A 174 2.13 -1.50 -9.48
C ILE A 174 3.04 -0.90 -8.39
N PHE A 175 4.32 -0.58 -8.69
CA PHE A 175 5.29 -0.21 -7.65
C PHE A 175 6.09 1.05 -8.02
N ARG A 176 5.94 2.13 -7.24
CA ARG A 176 6.65 3.40 -7.45
C ARG A 176 7.57 3.69 -6.27
N PHE A 177 8.74 4.28 -6.54
CA PHE A 177 9.77 4.66 -5.55
C PHE A 177 9.23 5.50 -4.37
N ARG A 178 8.13 6.20 -4.60
CA ARG A 178 7.46 7.05 -3.60
C ARG A 178 6.65 6.29 -2.57
N ASP A 179 6.26 5.05 -2.86
CA ASP A 179 5.19 4.38 -2.14
C ASP A 179 5.60 4.07 -0.68
N GLY A 180 6.88 3.79 -0.45
CA GLY A 180 7.44 3.56 0.88
C GLY A 180 7.98 4.79 1.61
N LEU A 181 7.90 6.00 1.04
CA LEU A 181 8.35 7.21 1.74
C LEU A 181 7.39 7.55 2.88
N GLY A 182 7.86 8.21 3.93
CA GLY A 182 7.00 8.83 4.93
C GLY A 182 7.71 9.96 5.64
N PHE A 183 6.95 10.91 6.16
CA PHE A 183 7.50 12.11 6.78
C PHE A 183 6.83 12.39 8.11
N GLY A 184 7.61 12.62 9.16
CA GLY A 184 7.09 12.85 10.50
C GLY A 184 8.03 13.60 11.43
N TYR A 185 7.56 13.82 12.65
CA TYR A 185 8.28 14.52 13.72
C TYR A 185 8.45 13.59 14.92
N ASP A 186 9.66 13.54 15.45
CA ASP A 186 10.03 12.83 16.67
C ASP A 186 9.99 13.83 17.84
N PRO A 187 8.99 13.74 18.74
CA PRO A 187 8.88 14.65 19.87
C PRO A 187 9.94 14.40 20.95
N ASN A 188 10.52 13.21 21.03
CA ASN A 188 11.50 12.86 22.06
C ASN A 188 12.81 13.60 21.84
N PHE A 189 13.22 13.71 20.58
CA PHE A 189 14.47 14.38 20.20
C PHE A 189 14.26 15.74 19.52
N ASN A 190 13.00 16.14 19.29
CA ASN A 190 12.62 17.34 18.53
C ASN A 190 13.20 17.36 17.11
N GLU A 191 13.15 16.20 16.45
CA GLU A 191 13.78 15.99 15.15
C GLU A 191 12.74 15.67 14.07
N TYR A 192 13.00 16.13 12.86
CA TYR A 192 12.18 15.76 11.71
C TYR A 192 12.81 14.55 11.01
N LYS A 193 11.98 13.56 10.71
CA LYS A 193 12.42 12.28 10.15
C LYS A 193 11.71 11.99 8.85
N ILE A 194 12.47 11.51 7.87
CA ILE A 194 11.93 10.93 6.64
C ILE A 194 12.28 9.46 6.69
N VAL A 195 11.29 8.59 6.59
CA VAL A 195 11.50 7.15 6.43
C VAL A 195 11.36 6.79 4.96
N ASN A 196 12.19 5.87 4.50
CA ASN A 196 12.11 5.30 3.17
C ASN A 196 12.16 3.78 3.30
N ILE A 197 11.07 3.12 2.89
CA ILE A 197 10.93 1.67 2.81
C ILE A 197 11.16 1.26 1.36
N GLY A 198 12.33 0.66 1.09
CA GLY A 198 12.72 0.15 -0.21
C GLY A 198 12.52 -1.36 -0.32
N PHE A 199 12.14 -1.81 -1.51
CA PHE A 199 11.90 -3.21 -1.81
C PHE A 199 13.03 -3.76 -2.70
N PRO A 200 13.80 -4.75 -2.23
CA PRO A 200 14.80 -5.39 -3.07
C PRO A 200 14.14 -6.13 -4.24
N ALA A 201 14.87 -6.26 -5.35
CA ALA A 201 14.39 -7.04 -6.49
C ALA A 201 14.10 -8.50 -6.06
N PRO A 202 12.96 -9.09 -6.46
CA PRO A 202 12.70 -10.51 -6.26
C PRO A 202 13.62 -11.38 -7.12
N GLU A 203 13.80 -12.63 -6.69
CA GLU A 203 14.39 -13.67 -7.54
C GLU A 203 13.29 -14.22 -8.45
N LEU A 204 13.29 -13.77 -9.71
CA LEU A 204 12.27 -14.15 -10.68
C LEU A 204 12.58 -15.45 -11.40
N SER A 205 11.52 -16.20 -11.74
CA SER A 205 11.61 -17.39 -12.60
C SER A 205 12.69 -18.36 -12.16
N THR A 206 12.69 -18.67 -10.86
CA THR A 206 13.56 -19.71 -10.27
C THR A 206 13.45 -21.02 -11.06
N PRO A 207 14.41 -21.97 -10.96
CA PRO A 207 14.37 -23.21 -11.75
C PRO A 207 13.10 -24.06 -11.57
N ASP A 208 12.44 -23.94 -10.42
CA ASP A 208 11.14 -24.52 -10.09
C ASP A 208 9.95 -23.60 -10.42
N GLY A 209 10.25 -22.44 -11.00
CA GLY A 209 9.42 -21.37 -11.58
C GLY A 209 8.46 -20.68 -10.64
N TYR A 210 9.00 -20.33 -9.48
CA TYR A 210 8.40 -19.38 -8.57
C TYR A 210 9.16 -18.04 -8.64
N ASN A 211 8.48 -16.98 -8.25
CA ASN A 211 9.09 -15.71 -7.90
C ASN A 211 9.28 -15.66 -6.38
N ILE A 212 10.48 -15.33 -5.93
CA ILE A 212 10.81 -15.18 -4.50
C ILE A 212 10.97 -13.70 -4.19
N TYR A 213 10.05 -13.16 -3.40
CA TYR A 213 10.08 -11.77 -2.97
C TYR A 213 10.86 -11.60 -1.68
N ASN A 214 11.83 -10.69 -1.74
CA ASN A 214 12.70 -10.36 -0.63
C ASN A 214 12.03 -9.37 0.32
N PRO A 215 12.32 -9.44 1.64
CA PRO A 215 11.71 -8.53 2.60
C PRO A 215 12.13 -7.08 2.39
N PRO A 216 11.26 -6.12 2.77
CA PRO A 216 11.56 -4.71 2.66
C PRO A 216 12.73 -4.30 3.54
N LYS A 217 13.47 -3.29 3.10
CA LYS A 217 14.55 -2.65 3.85
C LYS A 217 14.19 -1.20 4.09
N ALA A 218 14.50 -0.67 5.27
CA ALA A 218 14.13 0.71 5.60
C ALA A 218 15.31 1.53 6.11
N ALA A 219 15.33 2.81 5.73
CA ALA A 219 16.23 3.81 6.27
C ALA A 219 15.46 5.04 6.75
N VAL A 220 16.01 5.71 7.75
CA VAL A 220 15.51 6.96 8.30
C VAL A 220 16.55 8.04 8.08
N TYR A 221 16.15 9.14 7.45
CA TYR A 221 16.87 10.39 7.43
C TYR A 221 16.45 11.23 8.61
N THR A 222 17.41 11.79 9.34
CA THR A 222 17.15 12.74 10.43
C THR A 222 17.68 14.12 10.05
N LEU A 223 16.81 15.13 10.14
CA LEU A 223 17.11 16.49 9.69
C LEU A 223 18.29 17.12 10.43
N GLY A 224 18.37 16.96 11.75
CA GLY A 224 19.43 17.53 12.58
C GLY A 224 20.81 16.92 12.31
N THR A 225 20.89 15.62 11.99
CA THR A 225 22.16 14.97 11.65
C THR A 225 22.50 15.04 10.17
N ASP A 226 21.54 15.43 9.33
CA ASP A 226 21.67 15.52 7.88
C ASP A 226 22.15 14.20 7.22
N ALA A 227 21.63 13.07 7.70
CA ALA A 227 22.13 11.76 7.31
C ALA A 227 21.04 10.68 7.35
N TRP A 228 21.17 9.71 6.44
CA TRP A 228 20.40 8.47 6.44
C TRP A 228 21.05 7.43 7.36
N ARG A 229 20.22 6.67 8.08
CA ARG A 229 20.62 5.50 8.85
C ARG A 229 19.66 4.35 8.57
N LYS A 230 20.21 3.14 8.44
CA LYS A 230 19.45 1.91 8.28
C LYS A 230 18.73 1.54 9.57
N ILE A 231 17.49 1.07 9.45
CA ILE A 231 16.67 0.59 10.56
C ILE A 231 16.20 -0.84 10.30
N LYS A 232 15.72 -1.51 11.35
CA LYS A 232 15.20 -2.88 11.26
C LYS A 232 13.80 -2.89 10.67
N THR A 233 13.47 -3.96 9.97
CA THR A 233 12.18 -4.18 9.29
C THR A 233 11.53 -5.51 9.68
N ASP A 234 11.96 -6.10 10.79
CA ASP A 234 11.55 -7.46 11.24
C ASP A 234 10.03 -7.63 11.37
N THR A 235 9.27 -6.54 11.58
CA THR A 235 7.79 -6.56 11.71
C THR A 235 7.04 -6.31 10.40
N LEU A 236 7.76 -6.08 9.29
CA LEU A 236 7.22 -5.97 7.93
C LEU A 236 7.23 -7.32 7.19
N GLU A 237 7.64 -8.39 7.86
CA GLU A 237 7.63 -9.74 7.31
C GLU A 237 7.24 -10.78 8.37
N THR A 238 6.79 -11.93 7.89
CA THR A 238 6.71 -13.17 8.66
C THR A 238 7.61 -14.21 8.00
N GLU A 239 7.63 -15.44 8.50
CA GLU A 239 8.34 -16.52 7.82
C GLU A 239 7.83 -16.72 6.37
N THR A 240 6.54 -16.52 6.13
CA THR A 240 5.88 -16.88 4.87
C THR A 240 5.35 -15.69 4.05
N THR A 241 5.27 -14.51 4.67
CA THR A 241 4.64 -13.32 4.08
C THR A 241 5.48 -12.07 4.27
N ILE A 242 5.19 -11.04 3.47
CA ILE A 242 5.78 -9.70 3.53
C ILE A 242 4.68 -8.65 3.39
N LEU A 243 4.89 -7.51 4.02
CA LEU A 243 4.03 -6.34 3.92
C LEU A 243 4.59 -5.36 2.89
N TRP A 244 3.70 -4.83 2.07
CA TRP A 244 4.02 -3.88 1.01
C TRP A 244 3.44 -2.49 1.29
N PRO A 245 4.05 -1.68 2.17
CA PRO A 245 3.65 -0.29 2.33
C PRO A 245 3.52 0.44 0.97
N GLN A 246 2.28 0.80 0.65
CA GLN A 246 1.90 1.62 -0.50
C GLN A 246 1.88 3.10 -0.11
N ILE A 247 1.59 3.99 -1.06
CA ILE A 247 1.55 5.46 -0.93
C ILE A 247 1.24 5.92 0.51
N PHE A 248 2.20 6.64 1.10
CA PHE A 248 2.07 7.29 2.40
C PHE A 248 0.75 8.02 2.54
N GLN A 249 0.06 7.73 3.63
CA GLN A 249 -1.26 8.29 3.85
C GLN A 249 -1.18 9.56 4.66
N MET A 250 -0.52 9.50 5.82
CA MET A 250 -0.46 10.63 6.74
C MET A 250 0.57 10.45 7.85
N HIS A 251 0.91 11.57 8.47
CA HIS A 251 1.52 11.61 9.79
C HIS A 251 0.52 12.18 10.78
N PHE A 252 0.30 11.46 11.87
CA PHE A 252 -0.57 11.90 12.95
C PHE A 252 0.05 11.61 14.30
N LYS A 253 0.14 12.65 15.13
CA LYS A 253 0.90 12.66 16.39
C LYS A 253 2.37 12.33 16.13
N ASP A 254 2.79 11.12 16.49
CA ASP A 254 4.18 10.64 16.42
C ASP A 254 4.30 9.42 15.51
N MET A 255 3.25 9.16 14.71
CA MET A 255 3.13 7.97 13.88
C MET A 255 2.96 8.34 12.41
N CYS A 256 3.68 7.64 11.56
CA CYS A 256 3.52 7.63 10.11
C CYS A 256 2.67 6.43 9.70
N PHE A 257 1.77 6.59 8.71
CA PHE A 257 0.80 5.55 8.32
C PHE A 257 0.85 5.24 6.82
N TRP A 258 0.77 3.95 6.50
CA TRP A 258 0.63 3.41 5.14
C TRP A 258 -0.45 2.35 5.11
N LEU A 259 -1.17 2.24 3.99
CA LEU A 259 -1.85 1.01 3.64
C LEU A 259 -0.83 0.04 3.05
N ALA A 260 -0.91 -1.23 3.41
CA ALA A 260 0.06 -2.22 3.00
C ALA A 260 -0.63 -3.56 2.71
N PRO A 261 -0.65 -4.02 1.45
CA PRO A 261 -1.02 -5.39 1.16
C PRO A 261 -0.03 -6.37 1.78
N GLU A 262 -0.54 -7.44 2.35
CA GLU A 262 0.23 -8.61 2.76
C GLU A 262 0.26 -9.60 1.60
N GLN A 263 1.44 -10.14 1.28
CA GLN A 263 1.63 -11.08 0.18
C GLN A 263 2.55 -12.24 0.61
N HIS A 264 2.38 -13.40 -0.03
CA HIS A 264 3.30 -14.53 0.13
C HIS A 264 4.68 -14.23 -0.46
N LYS A 265 5.74 -14.64 0.25
CA LYS A 265 7.13 -14.50 -0.25
C LYS A 265 7.40 -15.32 -1.51
N GLU A 266 6.70 -16.44 -1.67
CA GLU A 266 6.84 -17.36 -2.79
C GLU A 266 5.54 -17.34 -3.61
N LEU A 267 5.61 -16.92 -4.86
CA LEU A 267 4.48 -16.92 -5.79
C LEU A 267 4.78 -17.78 -7.01
N ASP A 268 3.84 -18.61 -7.42
CA ASP A 268 3.98 -19.39 -8.65
C ASP A 268 3.87 -18.43 -9.85
N VAL A 269 4.80 -18.51 -10.80
CA VAL A 269 4.77 -17.68 -12.03
C VAL A 269 3.49 -17.92 -12.83
N LEU A 270 2.84 -19.07 -12.65
CA LEU A 270 1.63 -19.44 -13.38
C LEU A 270 0.33 -19.03 -12.67
N ASP A 271 0.39 -18.64 -11.39
CA ASP A 271 -0.73 -18.00 -10.67
C ASP A 271 -0.68 -16.48 -10.91
N GLU A 272 -0.91 -16.05 -12.16
CA GLU A 272 -0.90 -14.62 -12.54
C GLU A 272 -2.20 -13.86 -12.16
N ASP A 273 -3.25 -14.57 -11.70
CA ASP A 273 -4.54 -13.96 -11.34
C ASP A 273 -4.48 -13.08 -10.07
N GLU A 274 -5.45 -12.16 -9.96
CA GLU A 274 -5.60 -11.06 -8.99
C GLU A 274 -5.49 -11.41 -7.46
N GLU A 275 -5.25 -12.66 -7.07
CA GLU A 275 -5.08 -13.12 -5.68
C GLU A 275 -3.63 -13.02 -5.15
N GLN A 276 -2.81 -12.11 -5.70
CA GLN A 276 -1.42 -11.88 -5.27
C GLN A 276 -1.28 -11.40 -3.81
N PHE A 277 -2.34 -10.81 -3.26
CA PHE A 277 -2.35 -10.21 -1.93
C PHE A 277 -3.36 -10.93 -1.03
N ILE A 278 -2.89 -11.37 0.14
CA ILE A 278 -3.64 -12.13 1.15
C ILE A 278 -4.73 -11.25 1.76
N ARG A 279 -4.37 -10.02 2.12
CA ARG A 279 -5.22 -9.03 2.76
C ARG A 279 -4.54 -7.66 2.75
N GLU A 280 -5.27 -6.63 3.14
CA GLU A 280 -4.73 -5.29 3.35
C GLU A 280 -4.60 -5.01 4.86
N VAL A 281 -3.48 -4.42 5.26
CA VAL A 281 -3.21 -4.00 6.65
C VAL A 281 -2.76 -2.55 6.68
N ILE A 282 -2.81 -1.92 7.85
CA ILE A 282 -2.23 -0.60 8.06
C ILE A 282 -0.87 -0.80 8.72
N VAL A 283 0.19 -0.33 8.07
CA VAL A 283 1.53 -0.24 8.66
C VAL A 283 1.67 1.12 9.30
N MET A 284 2.24 1.13 10.51
CA MET A 284 2.54 2.33 11.27
C MET A 284 4.02 2.35 11.61
N PHE A 285 4.61 3.55 11.64
CA PHE A 285 5.98 3.75 12.08
C PHE A 285 6.02 4.80 13.17
N ASP A 286 6.50 4.42 14.35
CA ASP A 286 6.75 5.33 15.45
C ASP A 286 8.00 6.14 15.18
N THR A 287 7.88 7.45 15.04
CA THR A 287 9.01 8.32 14.71
C THR A 287 9.97 8.48 15.90
N GLY A 288 9.51 8.28 17.13
CA GLY A 288 10.31 8.37 18.35
C GLY A 288 11.14 7.11 18.59
N ASP A 289 10.47 5.96 18.65
CA ASP A 289 11.10 4.67 18.92
C ASP A 289 11.71 4.02 17.66
N GLU A 290 11.34 4.51 16.47
CA GLU A 290 11.74 3.99 15.17
C GLU A 290 11.38 2.52 14.95
N LEU A 291 10.18 2.15 15.40
CA LEU A 291 9.64 0.80 15.28
C LEU A 291 8.43 0.78 14.36
N PHE A 292 8.35 -0.27 13.54
CA PHE A 292 7.18 -0.56 12.73
C PHE A 292 6.19 -1.41 13.51
N HIS A 293 4.92 -1.05 13.38
CA HIS A 293 3.77 -1.77 13.89
C HIS A 293 2.79 -2.01 12.75
N ASN A 294 1.90 -2.98 12.91
CA ASN A 294 0.81 -3.19 11.97
C ASN A 294 -0.51 -3.36 12.73
N ILE A 295 -1.59 -2.98 12.07
CA ILE A 295 -2.94 -3.13 12.57
C ILE A 295 -3.86 -3.61 11.45
N MET A 296 -4.82 -4.46 11.82
CA MET A 296 -5.78 -5.04 10.89
C MET A 296 -6.86 -4.02 10.52
N LEU A 297 -7.35 -4.11 9.28
CA LEU A 297 -8.57 -3.43 8.86
C LEU A 297 -9.81 -4.09 9.49
N PRO A 298 -10.97 -3.40 9.53
CA PRO A 298 -12.24 -4.00 9.91
C PRO A 298 -12.62 -5.17 8.99
N ASP A 299 -13.36 -6.16 9.51
CA ASP A 299 -13.79 -7.36 8.77
C ASP A 299 -14.59 -7.02 7.50
N GLU A 300 -15.24 -5.86 7.42
CA GLU A 300 -15.99 -5.43 6.23
C GLU A 300 -15.12 -5.07 5.02
N PHE A 301 -13.81 -4.94 5.22
CA PHE A 301 -12.81 -4.67 4.18
C PHE A 301 -12.06 -5.94 3.73
N ASP A 302 -12.21 -7.04 4.47
CA ASP A 302 -11.48 -8.28 4.21
C ASP A 302 -12.36 -9.35 3.54
N TYR A 303 -11.72 -10.23 2.78
CA TYR A 303 -12.40 -11.30 2.05
C TYR A 303 -12.89 -12.41 3.00
N PRO A 304 -14.07 -13.04 2.78
CA PRO A 304 -14.99 -12.96 1.65
C PRO A 304 -16.07 -11.87 1.78
N SER A 305 -16.06 -11.11 2.87
CA SER A 305 -17.11 -10.15 3.23
C SER A 305 -16.81 -8.73 2.73
N LYS A 306 -15.83 -8.58 1.82
CA LYS A 306 -15.36 -7.31 1.28
C LYS A 306 -16.52 -6.53 0.67
N ASN A 307 -17.05 -5.61 1.46
CA ASN A 307 -18.16 -4.72 1.10
C ASN A 307 -17.65 -3.32 0.76
N TYR A 308 -16.43 -3.00 1.22
CA TYR A 308 -15.81 -1.70 1.05
C TYR A 308 -14.40 -1.82 0.45
N PHE A 309 -14.01 -0.83 -0.35
CA PHE A 309 -12.62 -0.55 -0.73
C PHE A 309 -12.09 0.57 0.17
N VAL A 310 -10.82 0.52 0.59
CA VAL A 310 -10.19 1.61 1.35
C VAL A 310 -9.50 2.57 0.39
N PRO A 311 -10.09 3.72 0.03
CA PRO A 311 -9.37 4.73 -0.72
C PRO A 311 -8.22 5.36 0.07
N ASN A 312 -8.43 5.73 1.34
CA ASN A 312 -7.49 6.54 2.11
C ASN A 312 -7.66 6.39 3.62
N LEU A 313 -6.57 6.60 4.37
CA LEU A 313 -6.58 6.95 5.79
C LEU A 313 -6.63 8.47 5.97
N LEU A 314 -7.29 8.93 7.03
CA LEU A 314 -7.39 10.35 7.34
C LEU A 314 -7.48 10.62 8.84
N VAL A 315 -7.32 11.88 9.21
CA VAL A 315 -7.58 12.36 10.57
C VAL A 315 -9.00 12.90 10.64
N TRP A 316 -9.85 12.30 11.48
CA TRP A 316 -11.23 12.73 11.70
C TRP A 316 -11.47 12.96 13.19
N LYS A 317 -11.89 14.17 13.57
CA LYS A 317 -12.13 14.57 14.97
C LYS A 317 -10.99 14.15 15.92
N ASP A 318 -9.76 14.50 15.55
CA ASP A 318 -8.52 14.19 16.29
C ASP A 318 -8.26 12.69 16.53
N SER A 319 -8.80 11.82 15.67
CA SER A 319 -8.58 10.38 15.69
C SER A 319 -8.21 9.86 14.30
N VAL A 320 -7.52 8.73 14.25
CA VAL A 320 -7.21 8.03 12.99
C VAL A 320 -8.48 7.36 12.49
N ALA A 321 -8.79 7.60 11.22
CA ALA A 321 -10.00 7.10 10.59
C ALA A 321 -9.72 6.50 9.21
N LEU A 322 -10.51 5.49 8.88
CA LEU A 322 -10.58 4.86 7.58
C LEU A 322 -11.77 5.42 6.81
N LEU A 323 -11.54 5.88 5.60
CA LEU A 323 -12.60 6.14 4.64
C LEU A 323 -12.78 4.87 3.80
N GLY A 324 -14.01 4.35 3.73
CA GLY A 324 -14.35 3.18 2.91
C GLY A 324 -15.39 3.52 1.85
N ILE A 325 -15.18 3.07 0.61
CA ILE A 325 -16.12 3.19 -0.51
C ILE A 325 -16.89 1.88 -0.68
N GLN A 326 -18.21 1.94 -0.68
CA GLN A 326 -19.04 0.74 -0.82
C GLN A 326 -18.95 0.17 -2.24
N ILE A 327 -18.61 -1.11 -2.36
CA ILE A 327 -18.40 -1.77 -3.67
C ILE A 327 -19.70 -1.88 -4.45
N SER A 328 -20.83 -2.09 -3.77
CA SER A 328 -22.15 -2.16 -4.44
C SER A 328 -22.66 -0.79 -4.89
N GLN A 329 -22.11 0.31 -4.38
CA GLN A 329 -22.56 1.67 -4.63
C GLN A 329 -21.38 2.64 -4.46
N PHE A 330 -20.61 2.87 -5.53
CA PHE A 330 -19.37 3.66 -5.50
C PHE A 330 -19.53 5.14 -5.09
N SER A 331 -20.75 5.64 -4.94
CA SER A 331 -21.04 6.96 -4.37
C SER A 331 -21.25 6.95 -2.85
N SER A 332 -21.35 5.77 -2.22
CA SER A 332 -21.60 5.59 -0.79
C SER A 332 -20.27 5.38 -0.05
N TYR A 333 -20.05 6.21 0.96
CA TYR A 333 -18.84 6.26 1.76
C TYR A 333 -19.17 6.01 3.23
N GLY A 334 -18.26 5.35 3.93
CA GLY A 334 -18.30 5.22 5.39
C GLY A 334 -17.01 5.71 6.04
N ILE A 335 -17.11 6.17 7.29
CA ILE A 335 -15.95 6.49 8.12
C ILE A 335 -15.93 5.54 9.33
N TRP A 336 -14.81 4.84 9.49
CA TRP A 336 -14.50 4.03 10.67
C TRP A 336 -13.40 4.71 11.46
N VAL A 337 -13.53 4.77 12.78
CA VAL A 337 -12.54 5.37 13.67
C VAL A 337 -11.97 4.29 14.56
N ILE A 338 -10.67 4.37 14.85
CA ILE A 338 -10.04 3.47 15.80
C ILE A 338 -10.38 3.90 17.23
N ASP A 339 -10.92 2.99 18.03
CA ASP A 339 -11.35 3.28 19.41
C ASP A 339 -10.15 3.41 20.36
N GLU A 340 -9.21 2.46 20.31
CA GLU A 340 -7.96 2.48 21.09
C GLU A 340 -6.82 1.80 20.33
N PHE A 341 -5.63 2.44 20.32
CA PHE A 341 -4.42 1.82 19.80
C PHE A 341 -3.94 0.71 20.75
N GLY A 342 -3.75 -0.52 20.23
CA GLY A 342 -3.01 -1.57 20.94
C GLY A 342 -3.81 -2.48 21.88
N GLY A 343 -5.14 -2.57 21.76
CA GLY A 343 -5.92 -3.61 22.45
C GLY A 343 -5.56 -5.05 22.00
N HIS A 344 -5.87 -6.07 22.81
CA HIS A 344 -5.55 -7.49 22.56
C HIS A 344 -6.03 -8.06 21.21
N ASN A 345 -6.91 -7.36 20.50
CA ASN A 345 -7.44 -7.72 19.17
C ASN A 345 -6.92 -6.83 18.03
N GLY A 346 -5.88 -6.01 18.25
CA GLY A 346 -5.34 -5.14 17.19
C GLY A 346 -6.25 -3.96 16.84
N GLY A 347 -6.75 -3.25 17.86
CA GLY A 347 -7.60 -2.06 17.70
C GLY A 347 -9.05 -2.37 17.27
N ALA A 348 -10.02 -1.95 18.07
CA ALA A 348 -11.42 -2.00 17.67
C ALA A 348 -11.72 -0.82 16.74
N TRP A 349 -12.32 -1.12 15.58
CA TRP A 349 -12.79 -0.11 14.65
C TRP A 349 -14.30 0.06 14.81
N THR A 350 -14.75 1.29 14.99
CA THR A 350 -16.17 1.62 15.07
C THR A 350 -16.60 2.42 13.85
N LYS A 351 -17.65 1.98 13.15
CA LYS A 351 -18.25 2.74 12.04
C LYS A 351 -19.06 3.91 12.59
N HIS A 352 -18.67 5.14 12.27
CA HIS A 352 -19.31 6.35 12.80
C HIS A 352 -20.40 6.93 11.91
N ILE A 353 -20.16 7.00 10.60
CA ILE A 353 -21.10 7.62 9.66
C ILE A 353 -21.07 6.92 8.31
N THR A 354 -22.19 6.98 7.60
CA THR A 354 -22.30 6.66 6.17
C THR A 354 -22.94 7.85 5.46
N PHE A 355 -22.40 8.23 4.31
CA PHE A 355 -22.85 9.38 3.51
C PHE A 355 -22.61 9.13 2.03
N GLU A 356 -23.24 9.93 1.18
CA GLU A 356 -23.04 9.87 -0.27
C GLU A 356 -22.30 11.12 -0.74
N LEU A 357 -21.36 10.93 -1.67
CA LEU A 357 -20.68 12.04 -2.35
C LEU A 357 -21.01 12.01 -3.84
N PRO A 358 -21.17 13.19 -4.46
CA PRO A 358 -21.49 13.28 -5.89
C PRO A 358 -20.29 12.88 -6.77
N VAL A 359 -19.07 13.14 -6.30
CA VAL A 359 -17.81 12.81 -6.97
C VAL A 359 -16.77 12.39 -5.92
N GLU A 360 -15.63 11.89 -6.36
CA GLU A 360 -14.61 11.31 -5.49
C GLU A 360 -13.92 12.37 -4.60
N PRO A 361 -13.68 12.07 -3.31
CA PRO A 361 -12.99 12.98 -2.40
C PRO A 361 -11.52 13.19 -2.80
N LEU A 362 -11.05 14.43 -2.64
CA LEU A 362 -9.65 14.82 -2.78
C LEU A 362 -8.99 14.94 -1.41
N ILE A 363 -9.61 15.67 -0.46
CA ILE A 363 -9.11 15.79 0.91
C ILE A 363 -10.21 16.22 1.89
N PHE A 364 -10.14 15.68 3.10
CA PHE A 364 -10.86 16.19 4.27
C PHE A 364 -10.00 17.25 4.94
N TRP A 365 -10.55 18.45 5.09
CA TRP A 365 -9.81 19.58 5.64
C TRP A 365 -10.50 20.22 6.86
N LYS A 366 -11.74 19.81 7.10
CA LYS A 366 -12.42 19.86 8.40
C LYS A 366 -13.14 18.54 8.59
N SER A 367 -13.43 18.17 9.84
CA SER A 367 -14.14 16.90 10.13
C SER A 367 -15.52 16.80 9.45
N ASP A 368 -16.06 17.93 8.98
CA ASP A 368 -17.35 18.07 8.31
C ASP A 368 -17.24 18.57 6.85
N ARG A 369 -16.03 18.84 6.32
CA ARG A 369 -15.85 19.38 4.96
C ARG A 369 -14.85 18.62 4.13
N VAL A 370 -15.23 18.44 2.87
CA VAL A 370 -14.50 17.63 1.89
C VAL A 370 -14.30 18.44 0.63
N LEU A 371 -13.05 18.55 0.18
CA LEU A 371 -12.78 18.99 -1.18
C LEU A 371 -12.93 17.80 -2.12
N LEU A 372 -13.64 18.03 -3.21
CA LEU A 372 -13.97 17.04 -4.23
C LEU A 372 -13.39 17.49 -5.56
N ASN A 373 -13.00 16.52 -6.38
CA ASN A 373 -12.54 16.76 -7.75
C ASN A 373 -12.96 15.57 -8.61
N ASP A 374 -13.56 15.81 -9.76
CA ASP A 374 -14.16 14.72 -10.55
C ASP A 374 -13.13 14.06 -11.48
N PRO A 375 -12.93 12.73 -11.41
CA PRO A 375 -12.06 12.01 -12.36
C PRO A 375 -12.74 11.71 -13.69
N ASN A 376 -14.08 11.77 -13.74
CA ASN A 376 -14.84 11.29 -14.88
C ASN A 376 -15.34 12.46 -15.74
N ASP A 377 -15.68 12.16 -17.00
CA ASP A 377 -16.27 13.12 -17.94
C ASP A 377 -17.74 13.39 -17.59
N THR A 378 -17.97 13.95 -16.39
CA THR A 378 -19.29 14.44 -15.94
C THR A 378 -19.35 15.97 -16.02
N ASP A 379 -20.51 16.55 -15.70
CA ASP A 379 -20.73 18.00 -15.62
C ASP A 379 -19.76 18.72 -14.65
N TYR A 380 -19.05 17.99 -13.78
CA TYR A 380 -18.10 18.55 -12.80
C TYR A 380 -16.63 18.47 -13.23
N ARG A 381 -16.33 18.05 -14.47
CA ARG A 381 -14.96 17.91 -14.96
C ARG A 381 -14.17 19.22 -14.81
N GLY A 382 -12.95 19.09 -14.28
CA GLY A 382 -12.03 20.22 -14.08
C GLY A 382 -12.37 21.15 -12.91
N LEU A 383 -13.52 20.94 -12.23
CA LEU A 383 -13.94 21.75 -11.09
C LEU A 383 -13.36 21.23 -9.78
N ILE A 384 -13.15 22.16 -8.84
CA ILE A 384 -12.88 21.85 -7.44
C ILE A 384 -14.10 22.26 -6.63
N LEU A 385 -14.71 21.29 -5.94
CA LEU A 385 -15.93 21.50 -5.19
C LEU A 385 -15.64 21.37 -3.70
N ASP A 386 -16.27 22.21 -2.89
CA ASP A 386 -16.32 22.07 -1.44
C ASP A 386 -17.69 21.53 -1.05
N TYR A 387 -17.70 20.41 -0.32
CA TYR A 387 -18.90 19.75 0.17
C TYR A 387 -18.91 19.74 1.69
N ASN A 388 -20.00 20.21 2.29
CA ASN A 388 -20.21 20.15 3.73
C ASN A 388 -21.13 18.96 4.06
N LEU A 389 -20.63 18.03 4.88
CA LEU A 389 -21.30 16.77 5.24
C LEU A 389 -22.59 17.00 6.03
N ASP A 390 -22.62 18.02 6.90
CA ASP A 390 -23.76 18.28 7.80
C ASP A 390 -24.93 18.95 7.06
N THR A 391 -24.63 20.00 6.30
CA THR A 391 -25.63 20.78 5.54
C THR A 391 -25.96 20.18 4.18
N LYS A 392 -25.14 19.24 3.69
CA LYS A 392 -25.19 18.66 2.34
C LYS A 392 -25.11 19.69 1.22
N LYS A 393 -24.57 20.88 1.51
CA LYS A 393 -24.36 21.94 0.51
C LYS A 393 -23.07 21.67 -0.27
N LEU A 394 -23.17 21.78 -1.59
CA LEU A 394 -22.06 21.69 -2.54
C LEU A 394 -21.77 23.08 -3.11
N LYS A 395 -20.51 23.50 -3.13
CA LYS A 395 -20.07 24.80 -3.64
C LYS A 395 -18.92 24.62 -4.62
N ASN A 396 -18.98 25.32 -5.75
CA ASN A 396 -17.86 25.38 -6.69
C ASN A 396 -16.81 26.41 -6.22
N LEU A 397 -15.54 26.01 -6.16
CA LEU A 397 -14.43 26.92 -5.88
C LEU A 397 -13.90 27.52 -7.19
N PRO A 398 -13.42 28.77 -7.19
CA PRO A 398 -12.84 29.42 -8.37
C PRO A 398 -11.41 28.89 -8.65
N VAL A 399 -11.25 27.58 -8.70
CA VAL A 399 -10.00 26.86 -8.96
C VAL A 399 -10.30 25.72 -9.91
N GLN A 400 -9.44 25.55 -10.91
CA GLN A 400 -9.54 24.45 -11.86
C GLN A 400 -8.37 23.50 -11.71
N SER A 401 -8.66 22.21 -11.85
CA SER A 401 -7.67 21.15 -11.93
C SER A 401 -8.23 19.93 -12.65
N GLU A 402 -7.49 19.43 -13.63
CA GLU A 402 -7.68 18.08 -14.15
C GLU A 402 -7.28 17.07 -13.07
N ARG A 403 -8.11 16.05 -12.82
CA ARG A 403 -7.85 15.13 -11.71
C ARG A 403 -6.62 14.28 -11.90
N SER A 404 -6.18 14.00 -13.12
CA SER A 404 -5.03 13.13 -13.38
C SER A 404 -3.79 13.60 -12.61
N ASP A 405 -3.46 12.91 -11.51
CA ASP A 405 -2.37 13.18 -10.56
C ASP A 405 -2.55 14.40 -9.61
N SER A 406 -3.78 14.91 -9.44
CA SER A 406 -4.09 15.94 -8.42
C SER A 406 -4.01 15.36 -6.99
N SER A 407 -3.41 16.10 -6.07
CA SER A 407 -3.31 15.73 -4.65
C SER A 407 -3.38 16.97 -3.76
N ALA A 408 -3.77 16.81 -2.50
CA ALA A 408 -3.86 17.92 -1.57
C ALA A 408 -3.48 17.51 -0.15
N ILE A 409 -3.04 18.48 0.66
CA ILE A 409 -2.75 18.33 2.08
C ILE A 409 -3.26 19.54 2.87
N VAL A 410 -3.74 19.33 4.09
CA VAL A 410 -4.04 20.43 5.03
C VAL A 410 -2.71 21.00 5.52
N TYR A 411 -2.51 22.29 5.31
CA TYR A 411 -1.26 22.97 5.59
C TYR A 411 -1.42 23.96 6.75
N VAL A 412 -0.56 23.80 7.75
CA VAL A 412 -0.34 24.78 8.83
C VAL A 412 0.98 25.48 8.59
N SER A 413 0.97 26.81 8.50
CA SER A 413 2.19 27.60 8.34
C SER A 413 3.01 27.65 9.62
N SER A 414 4.34 27.64 9.51
CA SER A 414 5.22 27.74 10.67
C SER A 414 6.53 28.47 10.35
N ILE A 415 7.32 28.75 11.37
CA ILE A 415 8.69 29.28 11.25
C ILE A 415 9.78 28.21 11.40
N VAL A 416 9.41 26.92 11.33
CA VAL A 416 10.36 25.80 11.46
C VAL A 416 11.36 25.82 10.30
N SER A 417 12.65 25.82 10.60
CA SER A 417 13.69 25.82 9.57
C SER A 417 13.95 24.43 9.01
N VAL A 418 14.16 24.34 7.68
CA VAL A 418 14.56 23.09 7.00
C VAL A 418 16.07 22.98 6.78
N LEU A 419 16.85 24.01 7.12
CA LEU A 419 18.28 24.05 6.82
C LEU A 419 19.15 23.37 7.88
N GLY A 420 18.58 23.03 9.05
CA GLY A 420 19.33 22.48 10.17
C GLY A 420 20.32 23.49 10.79
N GLY A 421 20.84 23.21 11.98
CA GLY A 421 21.77 24.09 12.71
C GLY A 421 23.19 24.20 12.11
N SER A 422 23.45 23.64 10.93
CA SER A 422 24.77 23.62 10.31
C SER A 422 25.01 24.85 9.42
N LYS A 423 26.06 25.62 9.77
CA LYS A 423 26.55 26.77 8.98
C LYS A 423 26.78 26.39 7.51
N PRO A 424 26.45 27.28 6.55
CA PRO A 424 26.64 27.01 5.14
C PRO A 424 28.14 26.86 4.83
N LYS A 425 28.52 25.70 4.27
CA LYS A 425 29.78 25.56 3.54
C LYS A 425 29.48 25.84 2.07
N ASN A 426 30.10 26.88 1.53
CA ASN A 426 30.15 27.10 0.09
C ASN A 426 30.68 25.84 -0.60
N LYS A 427 29.90 25.31 -1.55
CA LYS A 427 30.42 24.42 -2.58
C LYS A 427 29.89 24.83 -3.94
N ASP A 428 30.84 24.89 -4.86
CA ASP A 428 30.74 25.42 -6.21
C ASP A 428 29.78 24.64 -7.11
N ASN A 429 29.14 25.38 -8.01
CA ASN A 429 28.32 24.88 -9.10
C ASN A 429 29.20 24.25 -10.19
N SER A 430 29.09 22.94 -10.39
CA SER A 430 29.31 22.32 -11.70
C SER A 430 28.66 20.95 -11.78
N THR A 431 27.56 20.83 -12.51
CA THR A 431 26.94 19.58 -12.97
C THR A 431 27.30 19.34 -14.44
N PRO A 432 27.62 18.11 -14.87
CA PRO A 432 27.56 17.70 -16.27
C PRO A 432 26.25 16.95 -16.57
N ASN A 433 25.62 17.29 -17.69
CA ASN A 433 24.44 16.62 -18.26
C ASN A 433 24.79 15.20 -18.74
N ALA A 434 23.90 14.24 -18.49
CA ALA A 434 23.90 12.93 -19.15
C ALA A 434 22.49 12.65 -19.73
N GLU A 435 22.42 12.36 -21.02
CA GLU A 435 21.20 12.03 -21.78
C GLU A 435 20.96 10.52 -21.78
N PHE A 436 19.72 10.06 -21.57
CA PHE A 436 19.27 8.68 -21.91
C PHE A 436 17.78 8.61 -22.30
N SER A 437 17.47 7.58 -23.08
CA SER A 437 16.34 7.40 -24.02
C SER A 437 15.09 6.67 -23.48
N VAL A 438 13.96 6.86 -24.18
CA VAL A 438 12.55 6.53 -23.85
C VAL A 438 12.06 5.18 -24.41
N PHE A 439 11.16 4.47 -23.71
CA PHE A 439 10.22 3.47 -24.24
C PHE A 439 8.83 3.58 -23.56
N GLU A 440 7.73 3.38 -24.31
CA GLU A 440 6.30 3.47 -23.89
C GLU A 440 5.55 2.13 -24.08
N TYR A 441 4.48 1.83 -23.32
CA TYR A 441 3.24 1.06 -23.70
C TYR A 441 2.19 0.99 -22.53
N PRO A 442 0.90 0.58 -22.75
CA PRO A 442 -0.31 1.03 -22.01
C PRO A 442 -1.16 -0.06 -21.28
N SER A 443 -2.19 0.38 -20.53
CA SER A 443 -3.11 -0.38 -19.63
C SER A 443 -4.37 -1.04 -20.27
N PRO A 444 -5.11 -1.91 -19.53
CA PRO A 444 -6.59 -1.97 -19.63
C PRO A 444 -7.41 -2.23 -18.32
N LEU A 445 -8.75 -2.27 -18.48
CA LEU A 445 -9.92 -2.13 -17.56
C LEU A 445 -10.44 -3.41 -16.83
N VAL A 446 -11.27 -3.22 -15.77
CA VAL A 446 -12.05 -4.26 -15.02
C VAL A 446 -13.58 -4.00 -15.07
N SER A 447 -14.39 -5.08 -14.97
CA SER A 447 -15.87 -5.07 -14.93
C SER A 447 -16.46 -5.80 -13.69
N HIS A 448 -17.71 -5.47 -13.32
CA HIS A 448 -18.44 -5.81 -12.07
C HIS A 448 -19.10 -7.22 -11.98
N TYR A 449 -19.34 -7.72 -10.76
CA TYR A 449 -20.46 -8.64 -10.43
C TYR A 449 -21.02 -8.55 -8.98
N MET A 450 -22.29 -8.98 -8.82
CA MET A 450 -23.21 -8.91 -7.66
C MET A 450 -23.20 -10.13 -6.69
N VAL A 451 -23.89 -9.95 -5.56
CA VAL A 451 -24.08 -10.74 -4.32
C VAL A 451 -24.78 -12.13 -4.45
N ASP A 452 -24.04 -13.15 -3.99
CA ASP A 452 -24.31 -14.27 -3.05
C ASP A 452 -25.50 -15.26 -3.16
N LYS A 453 -25.16 -16.53 -3.46
CA LYS A 453 -25.85 -17.78 -3.10
C LYS A 453 -24.77 -18.75 -2.59
N LYS A 454 -25.00 -19.46 -1.46
CA LYS A 454 -24.01 -20.36 -0.83
C LYS A 454 -23.26 -21.24 -1.85
N THR A 455 -22.04 -20.86 -2.16
CA THR A 455 -21.06 -21.63 -2.92
C THR A 455 -20.17 -22.41 -1.96
N TYR A 456 -19.62 -23.52 -2.42
CA TYR A 456 -18.60 -24.28 -1.70
C TYR A 456 -17.34 -24.37 -2.55
N SER A 457 -16.19 -24.51 -1.90
CA SER A 457 -14.91 -24.73 -2.57
C SER A 457 -14.69 -26.21 -2.84
N TYR A 458 -14.26 -26.54 -4.05
CA TYR A 458 -13.95 -27.89 -4.50
C TYR A 458 -12.56 -27.96 -5.13
N SER A 459 -11.97 -29.14 -5.09
CA SER A 459 -10.78 -29.46 -5.89
C SER A 459 -10.92 -30.85 -6.50
N MET A 460 -10.42 -30.97 -7.72
CA MET A 460 -10.38 -32.22 -8.45
C MET A 460 -8.95 -32.75 -8.47
N TRP A 461 -8.80 -34.00 -8.09
CA TRP A 461 -7.54 -34.65 -7.81
C TRP A 461 -7.32 -35.83 -8.75
N ALA A 462 -6.14 -35.86 -9.37
CA ALA A 462 -5.58 -37.03 -10.02
C ALA A 462 -4.95 -37.95 -8.97
N ILE A 463 -5.42 -39.19 -8.93
CA ILE A 463 -4.99 -40.18 -7.95
C ILE A 463 -4.01 -41.16 -8.61
N PRO A 464 -2.81 -41.35 -8.04
CA PRO A 464 -1.85 -42.33 -8.52
C PRO A 464 -2.37 -43.77 -8.45
N SER A 465 -1.74 -44.66 -9.20
CA SER A 465 -1.94 -46.11 -9.09
C SER A 465 -1.69 -46.60 -7.65
N ASP A 466 -2.33 -47.70 -7.26
CA ASP A 466 -2.31 -48.16 -5.86
C ASP A 466 -0.89 -48.51 -5.37
N ASP A 467 -0.03 -49.04 -6.26
CA ASP A 467 1.37 -49.35 -5.98
C ASP A 467 2.22 -48.08 -5.76
N ALA A 468 2.04 -47.07 -6.60
CA ALA A 468 2.69 -45.78 -6.47
C ALA A 468 2.21 -45.05 -5.20
N SER A 469 0.90 -45.07 -4.96
CA SER A 469 0.29 -44.49 -3.76
C SER A 469 0.85 -45.14 -2.49
N LEU A 470 0.99 -46.46 -2.45
CA LEU A 470 1.56 -47.16 -1.30
C LEU A 470 3.03 -46.80 -1.07
N ARG A 471 3.83 -46.68 -2.14
CA ARG A 471 5.24 -46.27 -2.07
C ARG A 471 5.36 -44.85 -1.53
N ILE A 472 4.59 -43.91 -2.08
CA ILE A 472 4.59 -42.51 -1.68
C ILE A 472 4.11 -42.37 -0.22
N LYS A 473 3.03 -43.06 0.17
CA LYS A 473 2.50 -43.05 1.55
C LYS A 473 3.53 -43.41 2.60
N LYS A 474 4.44 -44.36 2.32
CA LYS A 474 5.53 -44.72 3.26
C LYS A 474 6.48 -43.55 3.52
N VAL A 475 6.78 -42.78 2.48
CA VAL A 475 7.61 -41.57 2.61
C VAL A 475 6.86 -40.49 3.39
N MET A 476 5.58 -40.27 3.08
CA MET A 476 4.71 -39.33 3.80
C MET A 476 4.60 -39.68 5.29
N GLU A 477 4.44 -40.96 5.63
CA GLU A 477 4.41 -41.42 7.02
C GLU A 477 5.75 -41.21 7.74
N GLY A 478 6.87 -41.49 7.05
CA GLY A 478 8.20 -41.23 7.59
C GLY A 478 8.45 -39.76 7.89
N LEU A 479 8.07 -38.87 6.97
CA LEU A 479 8.13 -37.42 7.18
C LEU A 479 7.22 -36.98 8.33
N ARG A 480 5.96 -37.40 8.33
CA ARG A 480 4.98 -37.04 9.36
C ARG A 480 5.39 -37.50 10.75
N THR A 481 6.02 -38.66 10.86
CA THR A 481 6.51 -39.19 12.14
C THR A 481 7.60 -38.30 12.76
N GLU A 482 8.44 -37.69 11.92
CA GLU A 482 9.55 -36.86 12.36
C GLU A 482 9.18 -35.37 12.49
N PHE A 483 8.37 -34.84 11.57
CA PHE A 483 8.08 -33.42 11.44
C PHE A 483 6.63 -33.03 11.79
N GLY A 484 5.75 -34.00 12.09
CA GLY A 484 4.34 -33.76 12.39
C GLY A 484 3.47 -33.56 11.14
N GLY A 485 2.28 -32.96 11.30
CA GLY A 485 1.34 -32.69 10.21
C GLY A 485 0.20 -33.72 10.05
N PRO A 486 -0.86 -33.37 9.29
CA PRO A 486 -1.99 -34.26 9.06
C PRO A 486 -1.65 -35.42 8.12
N GLU A 487 -2.46 -36.49 8.16
CA GLU A 487 -2.40 -37.54 7.15
C GLU A 487 -3.07 -37.06 5.86
N ILE A 488 -2.42 -37.31 4.73
CA ILE A 488 -2.85 -36.87 3.40
C ILE A 488 -2.77 -38.07 2.47
N ASP A 489 -3.77 -38.24 1.61
CA ASP A 489 -3.71 -39.23 0.54
C ASP A 489 -2.87 -38.70 -0.64
N PRO A 490 -1.99 -39.49 -1.28
CA PRO A 490 -1.24 -39.05 -2.45
C PRO A 490 -2.18 -38.61 -3.57
N HIS A 491 -2.06 -37.36 -4.00
CA HIS A 491 -2.85 -36.80 -5.08
C HIS A 491 -2.12 -35.65 -5.78
N ILE A 492 -2.48 -35.40 -7.03
CA ILE A 492 -2.11 -34.19 -7.75
C ILE A 492 -3.38 -33.37 -7.95
N ALA A 493 -3.41 -32.12 -7.50
CA ALA A 493 -4.52 -31.23 -7.79
C ALA A 493 -4.50 -30.89 -9.29
N VAL A 494 -5.50 -31.36 -10.03
CA VAL A 494 -5.67 -31.09 -11.48
C VAL A 494 -6.39 -29.77 -11.68
N VAL A 495 -7.38 -29.48 -10.82
CA VAL A 495 -8.05 -28.19 -10.73
C VAL A 495 -8.34 -27.91 -9.24
N GLY A 496 -7.92 -26.75 -8.74
CA GLY A 496 -8.13 -26.31 -7.36
C GLY A 496 -9.15 -25.19 -7.24
N SER A 497 -9.53 -24.85 -6.00
CA SER A 497 -10.26 -23.61 -5.66
C SER A 497 -11.56 -23.32 -6.44
N ILE A 498 -12.22 -24.34 -6.98
CA ILE A 498 -13.45 -24.18 -7.76
C ILE A 498 -14.59 -23.79 -6.81
N ARG A 499 -15.17 -22.60 -6.99
CA ARG A 499 -16.34 -22.17 -6.21
C ARG A 499 -17.61 -22.19 -7.01
N MET A 500 -18.49 -23.12 -6.68
CA MET A 500 -19.83 -23.19 -7.28
C MET A 500 -20.80 -23.94 -6.37
N LYS A 501 -22.05 -24.08 -6.83
CA LYS A 501 -23.05 -24.88 -6.12
C LYS A 501 -22.73 -26.35 -6.25
N HIS A 502 -23.11 -27.12 -5.23
CA HIS A 502 -22.87 -28.55 -5.16
C HIS A 502 -23.42 -29.33 -6.37
N GLU A 503 -24.67 -29.06 -6.74
CA GLU A 503 -25.31 -29.76 -7.86
C GLU A 503 -24.65 -29.43 -9.22
N ASP A 504 -24.30 -28.17 -9.44
CA ASP A 504 -23.61 -27.71 -10.65
C ASP A 504 -22.22 -28.36 -10.76
N MET A 505 -21.48 -28.41 -9.65
CA MET A 505 -20.15 -29.06 -9.59
C MET A 505 -20.24 -30.55 -9.90
N LEU A 506 -21.17 -31.25 -9.26
CA LEU A 506 -21.32 -32.69 -9.42
C LEU A 506 -21.75 -33.06 -10.85
N ASN A 507 -22.65 -32.28 -11.45
CA ASN A 507 -23.09 -32.49 -12.84
C ASN A 507 -21.94 -32.27 -13.83
N LYS A 508 -21.17 -31.18 -13.66
CA LYS A 508 -19.98 -30.91 -14.49
C LYS A 508 -18.92 -31.99 -14.31
N PHE A 509 -18.61 -32.42 -13.09
CA PHE A 509 -17.64 -33.49 -12.83
C PHE A 509 -18.07 -34.82 -13.48
N ARG A 510 -19.34 -35.22 -13.35
CA ARG A 510 -19.86 -36.43 -14.00
C ARG A 510 -19.79 -36.36 -15.52
N SER A 511 -19.97 -35.17 -16.09
CA SER A 511 -19.85 -35.00 -17.54
C SER A 511 -18.43 -35.21 -18.07
N LEU A 512 -17.39 -35.06 -17.24
CA LEU A 512 -16.01 -35.41 -17.63
C LEU A 512 -15.80 -36.90 -17.85
N GLN A 513 -16.66 -37.77 -17.30
CA GLN A 513 -16.62 -39.22 -17.61
C GLN A 513 -16.91 -39.52 -19.09
N SER A 514 -17.61 -38.59 -19.77
CA SER A 514 -17.85 -38.68 -21.20
C SER A 514 -16.73 -38.08 -22.05
N ASP A 515 -15.78 -37.37 -21.42
CA ASP A 515 -14.58 -36.88 -22.07
C ASP A 515 -13.51 -37.98 -22.03
N VAL A 516 -12.75 -38.15 -23.13
CA VAL A 516 -11.76 -39.23 -23.30
C VAL A 516 -10.49 -38.93 -22.49
N ILE A 517 -10.58 -38.88 -21.16
CA ILE A 517 -9.40 -38.84 -20.28
C ILE A 517 -9.01 -40.28 -19.96
N SER A 518 -8.01 -40.78 -20.68
CA SER A 518 -7.41 -42.10 -20.46
C SER A 518 -6.41 -42.06 -19.29
N SER A 519 -6.11 -43.21 -18.71
CA SER A 519 -5.05 -43.37 -17.71
C SER A 519 -3.72 -42.92 -18.31
N TYR A 520 -2.96 -42.09 -17.60
CA TYR A 520 -1.73 -41.48 -18.12
C TYR A 520 -0.57 -41.54 -17.14
N LYS A 521 0.65 -41.30 -17.62
CA LYS A 521 1.88 -41.38 -16.83
C LYS A 521 2.28 -39.99 -16.35
N ALA A 522 2.41 -39.82 -15.04
CA ALA A 522 3.04 -38.65 -14.41
C ALA A 522 4.50 -38.96 -14.08
N LYS A 523 5.38 -37.97 -14.23
CA LYS A 523 6.80 -38.09 -13.90
C LYS A 523 7.21 -37.01 -12.92
N VAL A 524 7.82 -37.42 -11.81
CA VAL A 524 8.45 -36.51 -10.84
C VAL A 524 9.67 -35.88 -11.49
N ASN A 525 9.76 -34.55 -11.36
CA ASN A 525 10.91 -33.75 -11.75
C ASN A 525 11.91 -33.68 -10.60
N GLN A 526 11.45 -33.20 -9.43
CA GLN A 526 12.28 -33.01 -8.24
C GLN A 526 11.43 -32.89 -6.97
N VAL A 527 12.10 -33.00 -5.81
CA VAL A 527 11.52 -32.69 -4.50
C VAL A 527 11.74 -31.21 -4.22
N VAL A 528 10.67 -30.48 -3.96
CA VAL A 528 10.70 -29.05 -3.62
C VAL A 528 10.20 -28.81 -2.20
N THR A 529 10.67 -27.73 -1.59
CA THR A 529 10.19 -27.26 -0.29
C THR A 529 9.63 -25.86 -0.42
N ARG A 530 8.56 -25.56 0.30
CA ARG A 530 7.94 -24.22 0.33
C ARG A 530 7.62 -23.79 1.73
N SER A 531 7.51 -22.48 1.92
CA SER A 531 7.03 -21.89 3.17
C SER A 531 5.50 -22.02 3.34
N SER A 532 4.76 -22.30 2.26
CA SER A 532 3.31 -22.55 2.28
C SER A 532 2.91 -23.83 3.00
N TYR A 533 1.88 -23.78 3.85
CA TYR A 533 1.38 -24.92 4.64
C TYR A 533 1.02 -26.14 3.77
N PHE A 534 0.32 -25.92 2.65
CA PHE A 534 -0.15 -26.99 1.77
C PHE A 534 0.90 -27.45 0.73
N GLN A 535 2.08 -26.82 0.71
CA GLN A 535 3.17 -27.17 -0.21
C GLN A 535 4.50 -27.33 0.52
N CYS A 536 4.47 -27.57 1.83
CA CYS A 536 5.66 -27.54 2.70
C CYS A 536 6.79 -28.43 2.14
N ILE A 537 6.48 -29.69 1.83
CA ILE A 537 7.34 -30.59 1.07
C ILE A 537 6.49 -31.24 -0.02
N SER A 538 6.92 -31.13 -1.28
CA SER A 538 6.16 -31.62 -2.43
C SER A 538 7.04 -32.24 -3.51
N LEU A 539 6.47 -33.15 -4.29
CA LEU A 539 7.03 -33.63 -5.54
C LEU A 539 6.52 -32.74 -6.67
N LEU A 540 7.43 -32.00 -7.32
CA LEU A 540 7.08 -31.26 -8.53
C LEU A 540 6.97 -32.24 -9.70
N ILE A 541 5.87 -32.20 -10.43
CA ILE A 541 5.60 -33.09 -11.56
C ILE A 541 5.96 -32.36 -12.85
N HIS A 542 6.56 -33.08 -13.81
CA HIS A 542 6.83 -32.51 -15.13
C HIS A 542 5.52 -32.09 -15.82
N SER A 543 5.44 -30.82 -16.18
CA SER A 543 4.27 -30.21 -16.83
C SER A 543 4.49 -29.88 -18.31
N SER A 544 5.70 -30.10 -18.86
CA SER A 544 5.95 -29.79 -20.26
C SER A 544 5.19 -30.75 -21.17
N PHE A 545 4.58 -30.19 -22.23
CA PHE A 545 3.85 -30.95 -23.24
C PHE A 545 4.69 -32.08 -23.85
N GLU A 546 6.01 -31.89 -23.97
CA GLU A 546 6.94 -32.91 -24.49
C GLU A 546 7.11 -34.12 -23.56
N VAL A 547 6.94 -33.94 -22.25
CA VAL A 547 7.22 -34.98 -21.24
C VAL A 547 5.94 -35.62 -20.70
N SER A 548 4.83 -34.88 -20.64
CA SER A 548 3.55 -35.38 -20.11
C SER A 548 2.36 -34.75 -20.86
N PRO A 549 2.22 -35.03 -22.18
CA PRO A 549 1.16 -34.44 -23.00
C PRO A 549 -0.24 -34.81 -22.52
N GLU A 550 -0.42 -35.98 -21.92
CA GLU A 550 -1.70 -36.45 -21.39
C GLU A 550 -2.09 -35.74 -20.09
N LEU A 551 -1.13 -35.37 -19.25
CA LEU A 551 -1.37 -34.53 -18.06
C LEU A 551 -1.85 -33.14 -18.50
N TYR A 552 -1.17 -32.55 -19.51
CA TYR A 552 -1.56 -31.27 -20.11
C TYR A 552 -2.95 -31.33 -20.76
N PHE A 553 -3.27 -32.43 -21.43
CA PHE A 553 -4.61 -32.66 -21.99
C PHE A 553 -5.67 -32.78 -20.88
N ALA A 554 -5.39 -33.55 -19.82
CA ALA A 554 -6.31 -33.75 -18.71
C ALA A 554 -6.58 -32.44 -17.95
N THR A 555 -5.55 -31.62 -17.67
CA THR A 555 -5.71 -30.31 -17.04
C THR A 555 -6.45 -29.35 -17.96
N GLY A 556 -6.14 -29.31 -19.26
CA GLY A 556 -6.79 -28.44 -20.25
C GLY A 556 -8.28 -28.74 -20.45
N VAL A 557 -8.67 -30.01 -20.62
CA VAL A 557 -10.08 -30.43 -20.74
C VAL A 557 -10.85 -30.11 -19.46
N SER A 558 -10.23 -30.37 -18.31
CA SER A 558 -10.83 -30.10 -17.00
C SER A 558 -11.01 -28.59 -16.78
N GLY A 559 -9.99 -27.78 -17.05
CA GLY A 559 -10.05 -26.32 -16.96
C GLY A 559 -11.12 -25.73 -17.88
N GLY A 560 -11.16 -26.17 -19.15
CA GLY A 560 -12.17 -25.75 -20.12
C GLY A 560 -13.61 -26.05 -19.67
N ARG A 561 -13.85 -27.19 -19.01
CA ARG A 561 -15.19 -27.58 -18.50
C ARG A 561 -15.66 -26.71 -17.32
N PHE A 562 -14.73 -26.27 -16.48
CA PHE A 562 -15.03 -25.44 -15.33
C PHE A 562 -14.92 -23.93 -15.61
N HIS A 563 -14.58 -23.54 -16.84
CA HIS A 563 -14.24 -22.15 -17.20
C HIS A 563 -13.15 -21.60 -16.27
N PHE A 564 -12.21 -22.46 -15.92
CA PHE A 564 -11.12 -22.18 -14.99
C PHE A 564 -9.83 -22.34 -15.78
N CYS A 565 -9.11 -21.24 -16.00
CA CYS A 565 -7.84 -21.24 -16.74
C CYS A 565 -6.75 -20.85 -15.75
N ASN A 566 -6.38 -21.78 -14.87
CA ASN A 566 -5.25 -21.56 -14.00
C ASN A 566 -4.16 -22.57 -14.39
N GLU A 567 -2.99 -22.07 -14.79
CA GLU A 567 -1.84 -22.88 -15.22
C GLU A 567 -1.11 -23.47 -14.01
N VAL A 568 -1.82 -24.00 -13.00
CA VAL A 568 -1.20 -24.46 -11.75
C VAL A 568 -0.16 -25.54 -12.03
N ARG A 569 1.06 -25.38 -11.47
CA ARG A 569 2.11 -26.39 -11.58
C ARG A 569 1.66 -27.68 -10.90
N PRO A 570 1.61 -28.82 -11.62
CA PRO A 570 1.20 -30.07 -11.03
C PRO A 570 2.25 -30.49 -10.00
N HIS A 571 1.80 -30.67 -8.76
CA HIS A 571 2.62 -31.14 -7.67
C HIS A 571 1.85 -32.17 -6.84
N LEU A 572 2.59 -33.05 -6.16
CA LEU A 572 2.06 -33.99 -5.18
C LEU A 572 2.68 -33.67 -3.83
N SER A 573 1.89 -33.17 -2.90
CA SER A 573 2.37 -32.82 -1.56
C SER A 573 2.69 -34.06 -0.73
N LEU A 574 3.87 -34.07 -0.11
CA LEU A 574 4.34 -35.12 0.78
C LEU A 574 4.09 -34.81 2.25
N LEU A 575 4.08 -33.52 2.61
CA LEU A 575 3.89 -33.05 3.97
C LEU A 575 3.16 -31.70 3.96
N TYR A 576 2.14 -31.56 4.81
CA TYR A 576 1.59 -30.25 5.17
C TYR A 576 2.09 -29.85 6.56
N GLY A 577 2.49 -28.59 6.70
CA GLY A 577 3.04 -28.10 7.97
C GLY A 577 3.68 -26.72 7.84
N TYR A 578 3.91 -26.09 8.99
CA TYR A 578 4.82 -24.95 9.10
C TYR A 578 6.10 -25.47 9.72
N LEU A 579 7.13 -25.61 8.89
CA LEU A 579 8.47 -25.98 9.30
C LEU A 579 9.37 -24.78 9.05
N THR A 580 10.33 -24.53 9.93
CA THR A 580 11.40 -23.54 9.71
C THR A 580 12.21 -23.88 8.45
N GLU A 581 12.99 -22.94 7.92
CA GLU A 581 13.84 -23.19 6.74
C GLU A 581 14.83 -24.35 6.97
N GLU A 582 15.45 -24.42 8.15
CA GLU A 582 16.36 -25.51 8.52
C GLU A 582 15.63 -26.86 8.63
N GLU A 583 14.40 -26.87 9.15
CA GLU A 583 13.58 -28.08 9.22
C GLU A 583 13.10 -28.52 7.84
N ARG A 584 12.71 -27.60 6.96
CA ARG A 584 12.36 -27.90 5.57
C ARG A 584 13.52 -28.55 4.83
N LYS A 585 14.73 -28.01 4.99
CA LYS A 585 15.95 -28.60 4.40
C LYS A 585 16.21 -30.02 4.91
N LYS A 586 16.09 -30.25 6.23
CA LYS A 586 16.21 -31.60 6.81
C LYS A 586 15.12 -32.55 6.31
N ALA A 587 13.88 -32.07 6.20
CA ALA A 587 12.77 -32.86 5.68
C ALA A 587 13.00 -33.23 4.21
N GLN A 588 13.54 -32.32 3.39
CA GLN A 588 13.92 -32.59 2.01
C GLN A 588 15.01 -33.67 1.93
N GLU A 589 16.07 -33.57 2.73
CA GLU A 589 17.13 -34.59 2.82
C GLU A 589 16.56 -35.95 3.28
N LYS A 590 15.59 -35.92 4.20
CA LYS A 590 14.91 -37.13 4.68
C LYS A 590 14.11 -37.83 3.59
N VAL A 591 13.52 -37.10 2.64
CA VAL A 591 12.85 -37.71 1.48
C VAL A 591 13.81 -38.61 0.71
N SER A 592 15.01 -38.10 0.38
CA SER A 592 16.03 -38.87 -0.34
C SER A 592 16.54 -40.07 0.48
N TYR A 593 16.61 -39.94 1.80
CA TYR A 593 16.98 -41.06 2.68
C TYR A 593 15.92 -42.17 2.73
N LEU A 594 14.63 -41.79 2.76
CA LEU A 594 13.52 -42.74 2.80
C LEU A 594 13.31 -43.43 1.46
N ASP A 595 13.52 -42.72 0.35
CA ASP A 595 13.40 -43.26 -1.00
C ASP A 595 14.25 -42.46 -2.00
N GLU A 596 15.46 -42.95 -2.28
CA GLU A 596 16.41 -42.33 -3.20
C GLU A 596 15.86 -42.20 -4.63
N GLY A 597 14.95 -43.09 -5.04
CA GLY A 597 14.37 -43.11 -6.37
C GLY A 597 13.15 -42.20 -6.55
N LEU A 598 12.66 -41.56 -5.48
CA LEU A 598 11.39 -40.82 -5.50
C LEU A 598 11.44 -39.59 -6.41
N SER A 599 12.58 -38.90 -6.46
CA SER A 599 12.80 -37.68 -7.28
C SER A 599 12.73 -37.93 -8.79
N SER A 600 12.84 -39.19 -9.22
CA SER A 600 12.77 -39.60 -10.64
C SER A 600 11.60 -40.55 -10.93
N LEU A 601 10.72 -40.75 -9.95
CA LEU A 601 9.62 -41.69 -10.02
C LEU A 601 8.68 -41.34 -11.18
N SER A 602 8.27 -42.35 -11.94
CA SER A 602 7.15 -42.22 -12.86
C SER A 602 6.06 -43.20 -12.49
N PHE A 603 4.81 -42.76 -12.50
CA PHE A 603 3.66 -43.56 -12.07
C PHE A 603 2.43 -43.25 -12.91
N PHE A 604 1.45 -44.16 -12.92
CA PHE A 604 0.19 -43.94 -13.62
C PHE A 604 -0.80 -43.19 -12.74
N ILE A 605 -1.58 -42.31 -13.35
CA ILE A 605 -2.82 -41.76 -12.81
C ILE A 605 -3.96 -42.63 -13.29
N THR A 606 -4.71 -43.19 -12.34
CA THR A 606 -5.74 -44.21 -12.64
C THR A 606 -7.14 -43.77 -12.27
N ARG A 607 -7.29 -42.69 -11.49
CA ARG A 607 -8.60 -42.16 -11.07
C ARG A 607 -8.59 -40.65 -11.02
N LEU A 608 -9.75 -40.04 -11.27
CA LEU A 608 -10.04 -38.66 -10.90
C LEU A 608 -11.05 -38.65 -9.76
N ALA A 609 -10.80 -37.82 -8.76
CA ALA A 609 -11.64 -37.68 -7.58
C ALA A 609 -11.98 -36.22 -7.32
N LEU A 610 -13.22 -35.96 -6.94
CA LEU A 610 -13.73 -34.66 -6.56
C LEU A 610 -13.82 -34.56 -5.04
N TYR A 611 -13.21 -33.52 -4.48
CA TYR A 611 -13.24 -33.21 -3.07
C TYR A 611 -13.89 -31.86 -2.84
N LYS A 612 -14.69 -31.77 -1.78
CA LYS A 612 -15.11 -30.51 -1.17
C LYS A 612 -14.08 -30.15 -0.12
N ILE A 613 -13.54 -28.94 -0.21
CA ILE A 613 -12.38 -28.52 0.59
C ILE A 613 -12.71 -27.24 1.35
N ASP A 614 -12.29 -27.19 2.61
CA ASP A 614 -12.17 -25.95 3.38
C ASP A 614 -10.70 -25.66 3.65
N TYR A 615 -10.13 -24.68 2.93
CA TYR A 615 -8.74 -24.30 3.07
C TYR A 615 -8.43 -23.65 4.44
N LYS A 616 -9.44 -23.26 5.22
CA LYS A 616 -9.25 -22.80 6.61
C LYS A 616 -9.04 -23.97 7.57
N ASP A 617 -9.54 -25.16 7.23
CA ASP A 617 -9.37 -26.35 8.05
C ASP A 617 -8.04 -27.07 7.77
N ARG A 618 -7.03 -26.73 8.57
CA ARG A 618 -5.71 -27.34 8.52
C ARG A 618 -5.67 -28.78 9.04
N SER A 619 -6.72 -29.25 9.73
CA SER A 619 -6.82 -30.63 10.21
C SER A 619 -7.28 -31.61 9.13
N LEU A 620 -7.77 -31.09 7.99
CA LEU A 620 -8.33 -31.82 6.86
C LEU A 620 -9.61 -32.62 7.18
N LYS A 621 -10.18 -32.48 8.39
CA LYS A 621 -11.34 -33.25 8.84
C LYS A 621 -12.65 -32.87 8.14
N SER A 622 -12.74 -31.63 7.67
CA SER A 622 -13.86 -31.10 6.91
C SER A 622 -13.77 -31.41 5.42
N TRP A 623 -12.64 -31.95 4.95
CA TRP A 623 -12.45 -32.27 3.54
C TRP A 623 -13.20 -33.57 3.23
N GLU A 624 -14.08 -33.49 2.23
CA GLU A 624 -15.02 -34.58 1.94
C GLU A 624 -14.86 -35.01 0.49
N LYS A 625 -14.58 -36.30 0.26
CA LYS A 625 -14.64 -36.89 -1.08
C LYS A 625 -16.09 -36.98 -1.52
N ILE A 626 -16.43 -36.29 -2.60
CA ILE A 626 -17.80 -36.21 -3.11
C ILE A 626 -18.08 -37.28 -4.16
N ALA A 627 -17.12 -37.50 -5.06
CA ALA A 627 -17.25 -38.47 -6.15
C ALA A 627 -15.86 -38.85 -6.69
N ASP A 628 -15.76 -39.99 -7.36
CA ASP A 628 -14.60 -40.35 -8.17
C ASP A 628 -14.98 -41.32 -9.28
N TYR A 629 -14.08 -41.48 -10.25
CA TYR A 629 -14.20 -42.52 -11.26
C TYR A 629 -12.84 -43.00 -11.77
N PRO A 630 -12.75 -44.28 -12.19
CA PRO A 630 -11.55 -44.83 -12.81
C PRO A 630 -11.38 -44.29 -14.23
N LEU A 631 -10.13 -44.02 -14.60
CA LEU A 631 -9.72 -43.72 -15.97
C LEU A 631 -9.54 -45.02 -16.74
N GLN A 632 -9.92 -45.05 -18.01
CA GLN A 632 -9.76 -46.24 -18.84
C GLN A 632 -8.30 -46.38 -19.27
N PHE A 633 -7.79 -47.62 -19.28
CA PHE A 633 -6.53 -47.93 -19.95
C PHE A 633 -6.83 -48.06 -21.45
N GLU A 634 -6.09 -47.34 -22.28
CA GLU A 634 -6.11 -47.57 -23.74
C GLU A 634 -5.46 -48.91 -24.12
#